data_AF-A0A2E9XB63-F1
#
_entry.id   AF-A0A2E9XB63-F1
#
_cell.length_a   1.000
_cell.length_b   1.000
_cell.length_c   1.000
_cell.angle_alpha   90.00
_cell.angle_beta   90.00
_cell.angle_gamma   90.00
#
_symmetry.space_group_name_H-M   'P 1'
#
loop_
_entity.id
_entity.type
_entity.pdbx_description
1 polymer ?
#
loop_
_entity_poly.entity_id
_entity_poly.type
_entity_poly.pdbx_seq_one_letter_code
_entity_poly.pdbx_strand_id
1 'polypeptide(L)'
;MTDEEATKALLHMTQIWWQRELPDPTLRVWKREIEPRDFEPVMATINSLGREKDFWPSFAEFAKVYAQTAPQLSTPRNLEFIEHEDGSVTRIVDGVIVN
;
A
#
# COMPACT_ATOMS: atom_id res chain seq x y z
N MET A 1 -5.15 -7.34 -0.56
CA MET A 1 -4.67 -8.72 -0.28
C MET A 1 -5.84 -9.61 0.14
N THR A 2 -5.64 -10.91 0.31
CA THR A 2 -6.64 -11.85 0.85
C THR A 2 -6.81 -11.70 2.37
N ASP A 3 -7.91 -12.20 2.93
CA ASP A 3 -8.16 -12.18 4.38
C ASP A 3 -7.07 -12.93 5.17
N GLU A 4 -6.58 -14.05 4.63
CA GLU A 4 -5.49 -14.83 5.23
C GLU A 4 -4.18 -14.03 5.24
N GLU A 5 -3.86 -13.34 4.14
CA GLU A 5 -2.68 -12.47 4.04
C GLU A 5 -2.77 -11.28 5.00
N ALA A 6 -3.94 -10.64 5.10
CA ALA A 6 -4.17 -9.57 6.07
C ALA A 6 -3.99 -10.08 7.50
N THR A 7 -4.47 -11.29 7.80
CA THR A 7 -4.29 -11.93 9.10
C THR A 7 -2.81 -12.26 9.38
N LYS A 8 -2.07 -12.75 8.38
CA LYS A 8 -0.61 -12.98 8.48
C LYS A 8 0.16 -11.69 8.74
N ALA A 9 -0.14 -10.63 8.00
CA ALA A 9 0.49 -9.32 8.19
C ALA A 9 0.20 -8.76 9.59
N LEU A 10 -1.04 -8.87 10.08
CA LEU A 10 -1.41 -8.44 11.42
C LEU A 10 -0.70 -9.24 12.51
N LEU A 11 -0.60 -10.57 12.35
CA LEU A 11 0.17 -11.43 13.25
C LEU A 11 1.66 -11.06 13.26
N HIS A 12 2.20 -10.67 12.11
CA HIS A 12 3.58 -10.20 12.04
C HIS A 12 3.78 -8.87 12.79
N MET A 13 2.81 -7.94 12.71
CA MET A 13 2.85 -6.72 13.51
C MET A 13 2.84 -7.02 15.01
N THR A 14 2.02 -7.97 15.47
CA THR A 14 2.01 -8.36 16.89
C THR A 14 3.33 -8.99 17.30
N GLN A 15 3.97 -9.82 16.47
CA GLN A 15 5.28 -10.38 16.82
C GLN A 15 6.37 -9.32 17.05
N ILE A 16 6.30 -8.17 16.37
CA ILE A 16 7.30 -7.11 16.49
C ILE A 16 7.05 -6.21 17.70
N TRP A 17 5.81 -5.73 17.88
CA TRP A 17 5.51 -4.66 18.84
C TRP A 17 4.69 -5.10 20.05
N TRP A 18 4.28 -6.37 20.12
CA TRP A 18 3.46 -6.83 21.22
C TRP A 18 4.29 -7.06 22.48
N GLN A 19 4.11 -6.17 23.46
CA GLN A 19 4.67 -6.33 24.80
C GLN A 19 3.59 -6.55 25.88
N ARG A 20 2.31 -6.26 25.58
CA ARG A 20 1.11 -6.41 26.45
C ARG A 20 -0.18 -6.51 25.60
N GLU A 21 -1.34 -6.71 26.23
CA GLU A 21 -2.65 -6.76 25.58
C GLU A 21 -2.94 -5.50 24.73
N LEU A 22 -2.93 -5.59 23.40
CA LEU A 22 -3.72 -4.67 22.59
C LEU A 22 -5.19 -5.10 22.63
N PRO A 23 -6.12 -4.13 22.68
CA PRO A 23 -7.54 -4.41 22.55
C PRO A 23 -7.86 -5.06 21.19
N ASP A 24 -8.68 -6.11 21.19
CA ASP A 24 -9.31 -6.70 19.99
C ASP A 24 -9.87 -5.66 19.00
N PRO A 25 -10.51 -4.56 19.45
CA PRO A 25 -10.94 -3.49 18.54
C PRO A 25 -9.79 -2.89 17.71
N THR A 26 -8.61 -2.71 18.30
CA THR A 26 -7.45 -2.13 17.60
C THR A 26 -6.96 -3.06 16.49
N LEU A 27 -6.87 -4.36 16.77
CA LEU A 27 -6.51 -5.37 15.78
C LEU A 27 -7.51 -5.41 14.61
N ARG A 28 -8.81 -5.27 14.91
CA ARG A 28 -9.86 -5.22 13.87
C ARG A 28 -9.74 -3.98 12.99
N VAL A 29 -9.43 -2.81 13.56
CA VAL A 29 -9.21 -1.59 12.77
C VAL A 29 -7.95 -1.72 11.92
N TRP A 30 -6.87 -2.26 12.48
CA TRP A 30 -5.64 -2.52 11.72
C TRP A 30 -5.84 -3.50 10.58
N LYS A 31 -6.61 -4.57 10.77
CA LYS A 31 -6.95 -5.50 9.69
C LYS A 31 -7.67 -4.79 8.54
N ARG A 32 -8.66 -3.95 8.86
CA ARG A 32 -9.38 -3.14 7.86
C ARG A 32 -8.49 -2.14 7.13
N GLU A 33 -7.47 -1.62 7.82
CA GLU A 33 -6.50 -0.72 7.21
C GLU A 33 -5.57 -1.46 6.25
N ILE A 34 -5.05 -2.63 6.61
CA ILE A 34 -4.06 -3.33 5.76
C ILE A 34 -4.70 -4.15 4.63
N GLU A 35 -5.89 -4.72 4.83
CA GLU A 35 -6.57 -5.59 3.86
C GLU A 35 -6.69 -5.05 2.42
N PRO A 36 -7.02 -3.76 2.17
CA PRO A 36 -7.11 -3.24 0.80
C PRO A 36 -5.75 -3.05 0.10
N ARG A 37 -4.63 -3.29 0.79
CA ARG A 37 -3.27 -3.06 0.27
C ARG A 37 -2.63 -4.34 -0.26
N ASP A 38 -1.50 -4.19 -0.95
CA ASP A 38 -0.73 -5.32 -1.47
C ASP A 38 0.12 -5.96 -0.37
N PHE A 39 0.17 -7.29 -0.33
CA PHE A 39 0.79 -8.02 0.77
C PHE A 39 2.30 -7.75 0.90
N GLU A 40 3.05 -7.86 -0.20
CA GLU A 40 4.50 -7.67 -0.20
C GLU A 40 4.91 -6.25 0.27
N PRO A 41 4.35 -5.15 -0.27
CA PRO A 41 4.62 -3.81 0.26
C PRO A 41 4.23 -3.61 1.72
N VAL A 42 3.12 -4.20 2.18
CA VAL A 42 2.73 -4.15 3.59
C VAL A 42 3.77 -4.83 4.47
N MET A 43 4.23 -6.03 4.10
CA MET A 43 5.25 -6.76 4.86
C MET A 43 6.58 -6.00 4.91
N ALA A 44 7.01 -5.43 3.78
CA ALA A 44 8.21 -4.61 3.73
C ALA A 44 8.07 -3.33 4.59
N THR A 45 6.89 -2.70 4.58
CA THR A 45 6.57 -1.54 5.44
C THR A 45 6.67 -1.90 6.92
N ILE A 46 6.04 -3.01 7.34
CA ILE A 46 6.05 -3.51 8.72
C ILE A 46 7.49 -3.78 9.17
N ASN A 47 8.28 -4.47 8.34
CA ASN A 47 9.68 -4.77 8.63
C ASN A 47 10.54 -3.51 8.74
N SER A 48 10.32 -2.51 7.89
CA SER A 48 11.05 -1.23 7.96
C SER A 48 10.74 -0.51 9.27
N LEU A 49 9.47 -0.37 9.61
CA LEU A 49 9.04 0.27 10.86
C LEU A 49 9.55 -0.51 12.08
N GLY A 50 9.57 -1.83 12.03
CA GLY A 50 10.01 -2.68 13.14
C GLY A 50 11.50 -2.58 13.44
N ARG A 51 12.30 -2.11 12.47
CA ARG A 51 13.74 -1.81 12.69
C ARG A 51 13.96 -0.42 13.28
N GLU A 52 13.04 0.51 13.05
CA GLU A 52 13.19 1.92 13.43
C GLU A 52 12.45 2.28 14.73
N LYS A 53 11.44 1.49 15.11
CA LYS A 53 10.51 1.82 16.21
C LYS A 53 10.30 0.65 17.14
N ASP A 54 10.41 0.95 18.43
CA ASP A 54 10.11 0.00 19.52
C ASP A 54 8.62 -0.04 19.92
N PHE A 55 7.78 0.79 19.29
CA PHE A 55 6.36 0.92 19.60
C PHE A 55 5.48 0.67 18.38
N TRP A 56 4.25 0.23 18.64
CA TRP A 56 3.24 0.01 17.60
C TRP A 56 3.00 1.30 16.80
N PRO A 57 3.19 1.30 15.47
CA PRO A 57 3.13 2.52 14.67
C PRO A 57 1.71 3.08 14.61
N SER A 58 1.58 4.38 14.37
CA SER A 58 0.31 5.00 13.98
C SER A 58 -0.04 4.72 12.51
N PHE A 59 -1.31 4.91 12.12
CA PHE A 59 -1.71 4.81 10.72
C PHE A 59 -0.97 5.79 9.80
N ALA A 60 -0.68 7.00 10.29
CA ALA A 60 0.05 8.01 9.53
C ALA A 60 1.50 7.58 9.25
N GLU A 61 2.18 7.01 10.24
CA GLU A 61 3.53 6.48 10.07
C GLU A 61 3.55 5.30 9.11
N PHE A 62 2.58 4.39 9.25
CA PHE A 62 2.42 3.26 8.32
C PHE A 62 2.19 3.73 6.89
N ALA A 63 1.22 4.64 6.67
CA ALA A 63 0.92 5.16 5.34
C ALA A 63 2.12 5.86 4.69
N LYS A 64 2.90 6.61 5.47
CA LYS A 64 4.10 7.30 4.99
C LYS A 64 5.14 6.32 4.46
N VAL A 65 5.43 5.25 5.19
CA VAL A 65 6.43 4.24 4.78
C VAL A 65 5.87 3.34 3.68
N TYR A 66 4.58 3.01 3.74
CA TYR A 66 3.91 2.24 2.70
C TYR A 66 3.96 2.94 1.34
N ALA A 67 3.74 4.25 1.29
CA ALA A 67 3.83 5.01 0.04
C ALA A 67 5.24 5.00 -0.61
N GLN A 68 6.29 4.77 0.19
CA GLN A 68 7.66 4.64 -0.30
C GLN A 68 7.99 3.22 -0.80
N THR A 69 7.23 2.23 -0.33
CA THR A 69 7.51 0.80 -0.52
C THR A 69 6.58 0.15 -1.53
N ALA A 70 5.34 0.64 -1.60
CA ALA A 70 4.38 0.23 -2.61
C ALA A 70 4.93 0.59 -3.99
N PRO A 71 4.73 -0.28 -4.99
CA PRO A 71 5.05 0.06 -6.36
C PRO A 71 4.34 1.38 -6.65
N GLN A 72 5.14 2.42 -6.93
CA GLN A 72 4.56 3.64 -7.45
C GLN A 72 3.92 3.22 -8.77
N LEU A 73 2.59 3.21 -8.80
CA LEU A 73 1.85 3.35 -10.04
C LEU A 73 2.55 4.51 -10.72
N SER A 74 3.31 4.20 -11.77
CA SER A 74 3.96 5.21 -12.57
C SER A 74 2.80 5.94 -13.19
N THR A 75 2.36 7.02 -12.54
CA THR A 75 1.49 7.99 -13.18
C THR A 75 2.24 8.33 -14.45
N PRO A 76 1.66 8.08 -15.64
CA PRO A 76 2.29 8.48 -16.88
C PRO A 76 2.74 9.92 -16.70
N ARG A 77 4.04 10.18 -16.84
CA ARG A 77 4.54 11.54 -16.64
C ARG A 77 3.91 12.46 -17.68
N ASN A 78 3.61 11.91 -18.85
CA ASN A 78 2.83 12.55 -19.90
C ASN A 78 1.69 11.63 -20.33
N LEU A 79 0.46 12.10 -20.10
CA LEU A 79 -0.74 11.54 -20.70
C LEU A 79 -1.29 12.56 -21.70
N GLU A 80 -1.21 12.23 -22.99
CA GLU A 80 -1.72 13.07 -24.07
C GLU A 80 -2.90 12.37 -24.76
N PHE A 81 -3.89 13.16 -25.16
CA PHE A 81 -5.03 12.72 -25.94
C PHE A 81 -5.03 13.47 -27.26
N ILE A 82 -5.00 12.75 -28.37
CA ILE A 82 -5.15 13.30 -29.70
C ILE A 82 -6.52 12.91 -30.22
N GLU A 83 -7.40 13.88 -30.41
CA GLU A 83 -8.68 13.71 -31.07
C GLU A 83 -8.50 13.93 -32.58
N HIS A 84 -8.91 12.96 -33.38
CA HIS A 84 -8.84 13.01 -34.83
C HIS A 84 -10.15 13.56 -35.42
N GLU A 85 -10.10 14.07 -36.65
CA GLU A 85 -11.27 14.64 -37.34
C GLU A 85 -12.41 13.62 -37.55
N ASP A 86 -12.12 12.32 -37.46
CA ASP A 86 -13.10 11.23 -37.52
C ASP A 86 -13.75 10.89 -36.16
N GLY A 87 -13.39 11.62 -35.09
CA GLY A 87 -13.88 11.43 -33.73
C GLY A 87 -13.19 10.31 -32.95
N SER A 88 -12.15 9.68 -33.51
CA SER A 88 -11.32 8.73 -32.77
C SER A 88 -10.37 9.46 -31.81
N VAL A 89 -10.11 8.85 -30.65
CA VAL A 89 -9.18 9.39 -29.64
C VAL A 89 -8.00 8.44 -29.50
N THR A 90 -6.80 8.94 -29.80
CA THR A 90 -5.55 8.23 -29.53
C THR A 90 -5.00 8.65 -28.17
N ARG A 91 -4.77 7.67 -27.30
CA ARG A 91 -4.13 7.89 -26.00
C ARG A 91 -2.62 7.65 -26.13
N ILE A 92 -1.82 8.60 -25.67
CA ILE A 92 -0.36 8.49 -25.63
C ILE A 92 0.08 8.51 -24.16
N VAL A 93 0.84 7.50 -23.77
CA VAL A 93 1.41 7.32 -22.43
C VAL A 93 2.93 7.31 -22.57
N ASP A 94 3.59 8.34 -22.04
CA ASP A 94 5.05 8.50 -22.07
C ASP A 94 5.67 8.34 -23.49
N GLY A 95 4.98 8.90 -24.49
CA GLY A 95 5.41 8.84 -25.90
C GLY A 95 5.04 7.55 -26.64
N VAL A 96 4.34 6.62 -25.98
CA VAL A 96 3.87 5.36 -26.59
C VAL A 96 2.36 5.43 -26.81
N ILE A 97 1.92 5.12 -28.04
CA ILE A 97 0.50 4.99 -28.37
C ILE A 97 -0.06 3.74 -27.69
N VAL A 98 -1.13 3.90 -26.92
CA VAL A 98 -1.89 2.82 -26.30
C VAL A 98 -3.30 2.80 -26.89
N ASN A 99 -3.65 1.67 -27.53
CA ASN A 99 -4.96 1.41 -28.13
C ASN A 99 -5.98 0.98 -27.08
#